data_AF-A0A1E3QXT3-F1
#
_entry.id   AF-A0A1E3QXT3-F1
#
_cell.length_a   1.000
_cell.length_b   1.000
_cell.length_c   1.000
_cell.angle_alpha   90.00
_cell.angle_beta   90.00
_cell.angle_gamma   90.00
#
_symmetry.space_group_name_H-M   'P 1'
#
loop_
_entity.id
_entity.type
_entity.pdbx_description
1 polymer ?
#
loop_
_entity_poly.entity_id
_entity_poly.type
_entity_poly.pdbx_seq_one_letter_code
_entity_poly.pdbx_strand_id
1 'polypeptide(L)'
;MWPESKAAAPASSATANVNYKQPIPSQFEEPSLPSDVIVLEKYDELEKENKLRAERISEIVRDVSDIKPLSDDELRRIGKYWTCANDSVTILSKFNLDVTARDLKTLRNGKWLNDTVIDFYLSLLTDRCMKKGSKLPKSFAFTTHFFSTLKAKGHAGVARWAKRKKVDVTKMDYVFVPMNIQNAHWALAVINNKERRFQYYDSMRGLSSMDALNRLCDYMTDESKRLGVTGIDYTEYEMDADVPAPRQENGYDCGVFTCTNVEYLSRGAKLTFKQSDMQNLRNKMALEVLQGELLQNE
;
A
#
# COMPACT_ATOMS: atom_id res chain seq x y z
N MET A 1 41.42 -5.22 -32.59
CA MET A 1 41.94 -6.48 -33.17
C MET A 1 43.45 -6.39 -33.20
N TRP A 2 44.12 -7.31 -32.54
CA TRP A 2 45.53 -7.61 -32.77
C TRP A 2 45.76 -7.95 -34.25
N PRO A 3 46.96 -7.73 -34.80
CA PRO A 3 47.48 -8.57 -35.86
C PRO A 3 48.42 -9.62 -35.28
N GLU A 4 48.05 -10.87 -35.50
CA GLU A 4 48.86 -12.07 -35.29
C GLU A 4 49.97 -12.21 -36.34
N SER A 5 50.99 -13.00 -35.99
CA SER A 5 51.61 -14.09 -36.78
C SER A 5 53.14 -14.06 -36.62
N LYS A 6 53.90 -15.16 -36.58
CA LYS A 6 53.66 -16.62 -36.51
C LYS A 6 55.04 -17.25 -36.17
N ALA A 7 55.03 -18.36 -35.40
CA ALA A 7 55.82 -19.61 -35.46
C ALA A 7 57.34 -19.61 -35.81
N ALA A 8 58.21 -20.55 -35.42
CA ALA A 8 58.31 -21.61 -34.39
C ALA A 8 59.71 -22.28 -34.54
N ALA A 9 60.41 -22.53 -33.41
CA ALA A 9 61.39 -23.60 -33.05
C ALA A 9 62.60 -23.94 -33.98
N PRO A 10 63.57 -24.82 -33.60
CA PRO A 10 63.85 -25.50 -32.31
C PRO A 10 65.35 -25.55 -31.89
N ALA A 11 65.62 -26.17 -30.71
CA ALA A 11 66.63 -27.23 -30.47
C ALA A 11 67.63 -27.07 -29.29
N SER A 12 67.59 -28.11 -28.43
CA SER A 12 68.64 -28.81 -27.65
C SER A 12 69.66 -28.01 -26.83
N SER A 13 69.58 -28.04 -25.50
CA SER A 13 70.07 -29.06 -24.55
C SER A 13 71.58 -28.98 -24.23
N ALA A 14 71.91 -28.59 -23.01
CA ALA A 14 72.93 -29.25 -22.20
C ALA A 14 72.78 -28.81 -20.74
N THR A 15 72.52 -29.81 -19.91
CA THR A 15 72.17 -29.79 -18.49
C THR A 15 73.41 -29.58 -17.61
N ALA A 16 73.36 -28.64 -16.68
CA ALA A 16 74.28 -28.61 -15.54
C ALA A 16 73.75 -29.56 -14.45
N ASN A 17 74.48 -30.66 -14.23
CA ASN A 17 74.25 -31.62 -13.16
C ASN A 17 74.50 -30.97 -11.79
N VAL A 18 73.45 -30.77 -11.00
CA VAL A 18 73.58 -30.54 -9.56
C VAL A 18 73.18 -31.82 -8.83
N ASN A 19 74.18 -32.39 -8.16
CA ASN A 19 74.10 -33.60 -7.38
C ASN A 19 73.40 -33.33 -6.04
N TYR A 20 72.10 -33.59 -5.96
CA TYR A 20 71.35 -33.64 -4.70
C TYR A 20 71.15 -35.10 -4.28
N LYS A 21 72.21 -35.77 -3.83
CA LYS A 21 72.04 -36.96 -2.97
C LYS A 21 71.83 -36.50 -1.53
N GLN A 22 70.65 -35.97 -1.25
CA GLN A 22 70.06 -36.03 0.09
C GLN A 22 68.81 -36.92 -0.01
N PRO A 23 68.65 -37.92 0.86
CA PRO A 23 67.41 -38.69 0.88
C PRO A 23 66.25 -37.75 1.21
N ILE A 24 65.24 -37.73 0.35
CA ILE A 24 63.98 -37.00 0.58
C ILE A 24 63.36 -37.61 1.85
N PRO A 25 63.06 -36.83 2.90
CA PRO A 25 62.31 -37.33 4.04
C PRO A 25 60.96 -37.88 3.56
N SER A 26 60.70 -39.16 3.77
CA SER A 26 59.48 -39.85 3.31
C SER A 26 58.25 -39.52 4.15
N GLN A 27 58.06 -38.25 4.48
CA GLN A 27 56.92 -37.74 5.24
C GLN A 27 56.48 -36.39 4.66
N PHE A 28 56.12 -36.40 3.38
CA PHE A 28 54.99 -35.56 2.97
C PHE A 28 53.76 -36.47 3.07
N GLU A 29 53.09 -36.42 4.21
CA GLU A 29 51.70 -36.89 4.27
C GLU A 29 50.91 -36.00 3.32
N GLU A 30 50.39 -36.58 2.23
CA GLU A 30 49.33 -35.92 1.47
C GLU A 30 48.21 -35.62 2.48
N PRO A 31 47.73 -34.36 2.58
CA PRO A 31 46.62 -34.07 3.47
C PRO A 31 45.46 -34.99 3.07
N SER A 32 45.10 -35.91 3.95
CA SER A 32 44.02 -36.85 3.70
C SER A 32 42.78 -36.05 3.36
N LEU A 33 42.27 -36.20 2.13
CA LEU A 33 40.99 -35.63 1.76
C LEU A 33 39.97 -36.12 2.79
N PRO A 34 39.19 -35.21 3.42
CA PRO A 34 38.17 -35.62 4.36
C PRO A 34 37.28 -36.66 3.68
N SER A 35 36.95 -37.76 4.36
CA SER A 35 36.10 -38.81 3.80
C SER A 35 34.83 -38.19 3.21
N ASP A 36 34.37 -38.66 2.07
CA ASP A 36 33.20 -38.09 1.36
C ASP A 36 31.98 -37.90 2.26
N VAL A 37 31.82 -38.76 3.28
CA VAL A 37 30.78 -38.65 4.31
C VAL A 37 30.89 -37.36 5.14
N ILE A 38 32.09 -36.99 5.59
CA ILE A 38 32.35 -35.75 6.35
C ILE A 38 32.13 -34.51 5.47
N VAL A 39 32.45 -34.60 4.17
CA VAL A 39 32.21 -33.51 3.22
C VAL A 39 30.71 -33.31 2.99
N LEU A 40 29.96 -34.40 2.80
CA LEU A 40 28.51 -34.39 2.62
C LEU A 40 27.77 -33.88 3.87
N GLU A 41 28.15 -34.33 5.07
CA GLU A 41 27.56 -33.84 6.32
C GLU A 41 27.78 -32.33 6.52
N LYS A 42 28.98 -31.83 6.23
CA LYS A 42 29.26 -30.39 6.26
C LYS A 42 28.47 -29.60 5.22
N TYR A 43 28.25 -30.19 4.03
CA TYR A 43 27.40 -29.60 3.00
C TYR A 43 25.94 -29.50 3.46
N ASP A 44 25.39 -30.56 4.05
CA ASP A 44 24.02 -30.58 4.57
C ASP A 44 23.81 -29.58 5.72
N GLU A 45 24.80 -29.44 6.61
CA GLU A 45 24.80 -28.42 7.67
C GLU A 45 24.80 -27.00 7.08
N LEU A 46 25.64 -26.75 6.07
CA LEU A 46 25.71 -25.47 5.39
C LEU A 46 24.41 -25.13 4.65
N GLU A 47 23.76 -26.11 4.02
CA GLU A 47 22.45 -25.91 3.38
C GLU A 47 21.36 -25.56 4.40
N LYS A 48 21.32 -26.25 5.55
CA LYS A 48 20.39 -25.93 6.65
C LYS A 48 20.63 -24.51 7.17
N GLU A 49 21.89 -24.12 7.37
CA GLU A 49 22.22 -22.78 7.84
C GLU A 49 21.84 -21.71 6.82
N ASN A 50 22.13 -21.95 5.53
CA ASN A 50 21.75 -21.04 4.45
C ASN A 50 20.23 -20.88 4.33
N LYS A 51 19.47 -21.97 4.50
CA LYS A 51 18.01 -21.91 4.55
C LYS A 51 17.51 -21.06 5.71
N LEU A 52 18.05 -21.28 6.91
CA LEU A 52 17.67 -20.50 8.09
C LEU A 52 18.07 -19.02 7.96
N ARG A 53 19.23 -18.73 7.37
CA ARG A 53 19.64 -17.35 7.04
C ARG A 53 18.69 -16.72 6.04
N ALA A 54 18.30 -17.43 4.98
CA ALA A 54 17.35 -16.94 3.99
C ALA A 54 15.96 -16.67 4.60
N GLU A 55 15.50 -17.53 5.52
CA GLU A 55 14.26 -17.32 6.27
C GLU A 55 14.33 -16.07 7.14
N ARG A 56 15.40 -15.88 7.92
CA ARG A 56 15.62 -14.66 8.72
C ARG A 56 15.73 -13.40 7.86
N ILE A 57 16.46 -13.45 6.75
CA ILE A 57 16.54 -12.32 5.80
C ILE A 57 15.15 -12.02 5.25
N SER A 58 14.37 -13.04 4.89
CA SER A 58 13.00 -12.86 4.43
C SER A 58 12.11 -12.22 5.48
N GLU A 59 12.24 -12.60 6.75
CA GLU A 59 11.53 -11.97 7.86
C GLU A 59 11.94 -10.51 8.07
N ILE A 60 13.24 -10.21 8.06
CA ILE A 60 13.76 -8.83 8.19
C ILE A 60 13.27 -7.98 7.01
N VAL A 61 13.39 -8.47 5.78
CA VAL A 61 12.92 -7.76 4.57
C VAL A 61 11.41 -7.55 4.62
N ARG A 62 10.64 -8.52 5.11
CA ARG A 62 9.20 -8.35 5.37
C ARG A 62 8.92 -7.32 6.45
N ASP A 63 9.86 -7.04 7.35
CA ASP A 63 9.68 -6.11 8.46
C ASP A 63 10.08 -4.67 8.18
N VAL A 64 10.93 -4.44 7.18
CA VAL A 64 11.25 -3.10 6.70
C VAL A 64 10.00 -2.46 6.08
N SER A 65 9.62 -1.29 6.58
CA SER A 65 8.50 -0.51 6.05
C SER A 65 8.82 0.11 4.70
N ASP A 66 7.92 -0.07 3.73
CA ASP A 66 7.95 0.66 2.46
C ASP A 66 7.59 2.15 2.63
N ILE A 67 7.02 2.54 3.78
CA ILE A 67 6.59 3.91 4.06
C ILE A 67 7.77 4.72 4.60
N LYS A 68 8.49 5.37 3.69
CA LYS A 68 9.59 6.27 4.02
C LYS A 68 9.12 7.40 4.94
N PRO A 69 9.87 7.72 6.02
CA PRO A 69 9.60 8.90 6.82
C PRO A 69 9.84 10.17 5.98
N LEU A 70 9.11 11.23 6.30
CA LEU A 70 9.35 12.55 5.72
C LEU A 70 10.69 13.10 6.19
N SER A 71 11.31 13.94 5.36
CA SER A 71 12.51 14.69 5.72
C SER A 71 12.25 15.68 6.86
N ASP A 72 13.30 16.11 7.55
CA ASP A 72 13.18 17.09 8.63
C ASP A 72 12.56 18.42 8.17
N ASP A 73 12.81 18.84 6.93
CA ASP A 73 12.20 20.05 6.35
C ASP A 73 10.69 19.89 6.14
N GLU A 74 10.27 18.73 5.64
CA GLU A 74 8.86 18.39 5.49
C GLU A 74 8.16 18.29 6.84
N LEU A 75 8.79 17.65 7.84
CA LEU A 75 8.31 17.59 9.21
C LEU A 75 8.21 18.99 9.83
N ARG A 76 9.14 19.90 9.55
CA ARG A 76 9.06 21.30 9.98
C ARG A 76 7.90 22.04 9.32
N ARG A 77 7.62 21.81 8.04
CA ARG A 77 6.50 22.45 7.31
C ARG A 77 5.17 22.11 7.96
N ILE A 78 4.95 20.83 8.23
CA ILE A 78 3.72 20.35 8.85
C ILE A 78 3.69 20.77 10.34
N GLY A 79 4.81 20.67 11.06
CA GLY A 79 4.92 21.01 12.49
C GLY A 79 4.50 22.44 12.86
N LYS A 80 4.66 23.42 11.97
CA LYS A 80 4.17 24.81 12.17
C LYS A 80 2.69 24.89 12.50
N TYR A 81 1.88 23.97 11.96
CA TYR A 81 0.45 23.95 12.20
C TYR A 81 0.09 23.19 13.49
N TRP A 82 0.99 22.36 14.04
CA TRP A 82 0.67 21.51 15.18
C TRP A 82 0.51 22.35 16.44
N THR A 83 1.24 23.47 16.46
CA THR A 83 1.28 24.47 17.51
C THR A 83 0.58 25.77 17.11
N CYS A 84 -0.10 25.83 15.96
CA CYS A 84 -0.81 27.04 15.54
C CYS A 84 -1.86 27.42 16.59
N ALA A 85 -1.87 28.67 17.04
CA ALA A 85 -2.79 29.15 18.08
C ALA A 85 -4.21 29.35 17.54
N ASN A 86 -4.36 29.77 16.29
CA ASN A 86 -5.66 29.98 15.66
C ASN A 86 -6.08 28.73 14.88
N ASP A 87 -6.88 27.88 15.51
CA ASP A 87 -7.38 26.64 14.91
C ASP A 87 -8.33 26.83 13.74
N SER A 88 -8.98 28.00 13.65
CA SER A 88 -9.97 28.28 12.61
C SER A 88 -9.36 28.82 11.30
N VAL A 89 -8.03 28.99 11.24
CA VAL A 89 -7.38 29.47 10.01
C VAL A 89 -7.50 28.40 8.92
N THR A 90 -8.03 28.78 7.77
CA THR A 90 -8.04 27.93 6.57
C THR A 90 -6.61 27.78 6.06
N ILE A 91 -6.15 26.54 5.99
CA ILE A 91 -4.82 26.15 5.47
C ILE A 91 -4.88 26.01 3.97
N LEU A 92 -5.93 25.36 3.46
CA LEU A 92 -6.09 25.07 2.04
C LEU A 92 -7.58 24.96 1.68
N SER A 93 -7.94 25.56 0.55
CA SER A 93 -9.25 25.41 -0.07
C SER A 93 -9.10 24.70 -1.42
N LYS A 94 -9.62 23.48 -1.55
CA LYS A 94 -9.61 22.70 -2.80
C LYS A 94 -10.80 21.75 -2.83
N PHE A 95 -11.27 21.38 -4.02
CA PHE A 95 -12.41 20.47 -4.21
C PHE A 95 -13.74 20.94 -3.59
N ASN A 96 -13.88 22.25 -3.36
CA ASN A 96 -14.96 22.88 -2.58
C ASN A 96 -14.99 22.41 -1.11
N LEU A 97 -13.81 22.15 -0.55
CA LEU A 97 -13.59 21.87 0.86
C LEU A 97 -12.54 22.85 1.39
N ASP A 98 -12.80 23.40 2.57
CA ASP A 98 -11.86 24.20 3.32
C ASP A 98 -11.27 23.33 4.44
N VAL A 99 -9.94 23.17 4.43
CA VAL A 99 -9.22 22.49 5.50
C VAL A 99 -8.62 23.53 6.42
N THR A 100 -9.01 23.51 7.68
CA THR A 100 -8.50 24.41 8.71
C THR A 100 -7.31 23.81 9.48
N ALA A 101 -6.64 24.63 10.29
CA ALA A 101 -5.62 24.14 11.21
C ALA A 101 -6.17 23.13 12.24
N ARG A 102 -7.44 23.29 12.66
CA ARG A 102 -8.13 22.30 13.48
C ARG A 102 -8.21 20.94 12.78
N ASP A 103 -8.60 20.94 11.51
CA ASP A 103 -8.76 19.72 10.73
C ASP A 103 -7.40 19.04 10.55
N LEU A 104 -6.37 19.79 10.14
CA LEU A 104 -5.03 19.24 9.96
C LEU A 104 -4.45 18.66 11.26
N LYS A 105 -4.76 19.24 12.43
CA LYS A 105 -4.36 18.70 13.74
C LYS A 105 -4.95 17.33 14.07
N THR A 106 -6.02 16.90 13.39
CA THR A 106 -6.56 15.55 13.54
C THR A 106 -5.61 14.46 13.02
N LEU A 107 -4.66 14.83 12.14
CA LEU A 107 -3.61 13.93 11.65
C LEU A 107 -2.46 13.76 12.64
N ARG A 108 -2.40 14.53 13.74
CA ARG A 108 -1.40 14.29 14.79
C ARG A 108 -1.53 12.87 15.35
N ASN A 109 -0.42 12.34 15.86
CA ASN A 109 -0.42 11.03 16.50
C ASN A 109 -1.46 10.96 17.63
N GLY A 110 -2.13 9.82 17.76
CA GLY A 110 -3.14 9.60 18.80
C GLY A 110 -4.44 10.37 18.62
N LYS A 111 -4.69 10.99 17.46
CA LYS A 111 -5.93 11.74 17.16
C LYS A 111 -6.79 11.02 16.13
N TRP A 112 -8.10 11.12 16.32
CA TRP A 112 -9.11 10.63 15.37
C TRP A 112 -9.20 11.60 14.20
N LEU A 113 -9.15 11.07 12.97
CA LEU A 113 -9.44 11.87 11.79
C LEU A 113 -10.91 12.29 11.80
N ASN A 114 -11.16 13.53 11.39
CA ASN A 114 -12.51 13.98 11.11
C ASN A 114 -12.92 13.74 9.66
N ASP A 115 -14.20 13.97 9.40
CA ASP A 115 -14.82 13.94 8.08
C ASP A 115 -14.13 14.86 7.07
N THR A 116 -13.80 16.09 7.45
CA THR A 116 -13.12 17.06 6.56
C THR A 116 -11.81 16.51 6.01
N VAL A 117 -10.93 15.96 6.86
CA VAL A 117 -9.65 15.38 6.41
C VAL A 117 -9.87 14.17 5.52
N ILE A 118 -10.79 13.27 5.87
CA ILE A 118 -11.07 12.07 5.06
C ILE A 118 -11.63 12.48 3.70
N ASP A 119 -12.65 13.32 3.65
CA ASP A 119 -13.26 13.78 2.39
C ASP A 119 -12.25 14.51 1.49
N PHE A 120 -11.38 15.33 2.09
CA PHE A 120 -10.33 16.01 1.35
C PHE A 120 -9.31 15.03 0.77
N TYR A 121 -8.85 14.07 1.58
CA TYR A 121 -7.86 13.08 1.16
C TYR A 121 -8.40 12.16 0.06
N LEU A 122 -9.64 11.69 0.21
CA LEU A 122 -10.32 10.88 -0.80
C LEU A 122 -10.58 11.66 -2.10
N SER A 123 -10.75 12.99 -2.01
CA SER A 123 -10.81 13.86 -3.19
C SER A 123 -9.46 13.96 -3.91
N LEU A 124 -8.33 14.01 -3.20
CA LEU A 124 -6.99 13.93 -3.80
C LEU A 124 -6.80 12.61 -4.56
N LEU A 125 -7.18 11.49 -3.96
CA LEU A 125 -7.08 10.16 -4.57
C LEU A 125 -7.97 10.04 -5.82
N THR A 126 -9.20 10.55 -5.74
CA THR A 126 -10.13 10.61 -6.87
C THR A 126 -9.54 11.46 -8.02
N ASP A 127 -9.01 12.64 -7.72
CA ASP A 127 -8.39 13.53 -8.71
C ASP A 127 -7.21 12.85 -9.43
N ARG A 128 -6.32 12.18 -8.69
CA ARG A 128 -5.22 11.38 -9.26
C ARG A 128 -5.71 10.31 -10.24
N CYS A 129 -6.75 9.56 -9.87
CA CYS A 129 -7.25 8.44 -10.66
C CYS A 129 -8.06 8.91 -11.88
N MET A 130 -8.74 10.05 -11.77
CA MET A 130 -9.60 10.60 -12.81
C MET A 130 -8.90 11.62 -13.73
N LYS A 131 -7.65 11.97 -13.44
CA LYS A 131 -6.83 12.86 -14.27
C LYS A 131 -6.69 12.31 -15.69
N LYS A 132 -6.84 13.20 -16.68
CA LYS A 132 -6.68 12.84 -18.11
C LYS A 132 -5.30 12.23 -18.35
N GLY A 133 -5.26 11.05 -18.98
CA GLY A 133 -4.02 10.33 -19.26
C GLY A 133 -3.49 9.46 -18.10
N SER A 134 -4.19 9.42 -16.97
CA SER A 134 -3.87 8.48 -15.90
C SER A 134 -3.99 7.04 -16.39
N LYS A 135 -3.01 6.21 -16.03
CA LYS A 135 -2.98 4.76 -16.29
C LYS A 135 -3.52 3.95 -15.09
N LEU A 136 -3.92 4.63 -14.02
CA LEU A 136 -4.47 4.00 -12.83
C LEU A 136 -5.91 3.55 -13.07
N PRO A 137 -6.41 2.57 -12.29
CA PRO A 137 -7.83 2.26 -12.24
C PRO A 137 -8.69 3.51 -12.01
N LYS A 138 -9.74 3.68 -12.82
CA LYS A 138 -10.71 4.78 -12.67
C LYS A 138 -11.43 4.61 -11.35
N SER A 139 -11.17 5.53 -10.44
CA SER A 139 -11.60 5.41 -9.06
C SER A 139 -12.35 6.64 -8.61
N PHE A 140 -13.44 6.45 -7.89
CA PHE A 140 -14.24 7.52 -7.32
C PHE A 140 -14.56 7.22 -5.86
N ALA A 141 -14.33 8.20 -4.98
CA ALA A 141 -14.77 8.11 -3.59
C ALA A 141 -15.97 9.02 -3.33
N PHE A 142 -16.99 8.48 -2.67
CA PHE A 142 -18.06 9.28 -2.11
C PHE A 142 -17.60 10.00 -0.84
N THR A 143 -18.33 11.05 -0.45
CA THR A 143 -18.10 11.72 0.83
C THR A 143 -18.55 10.83 2.00
N THR A 144 -18.01 11.10 3.19
CA THR A 144 -18.31 10.42 4.45
C THR A 144 -19.79 10.43 4.86
N HIS A 145 -20.60 11.30 4.26
CA HIS A 145 -22.06 11.38 4.49
C HIS A 145 -22.91 10.55 3.52
N PHE A 146 -22.31 9.97 2.47
CA PHE A 146 -23.07 9.24 1.45
C PHE A 146 -23.79 8.04 2.04
N PHE A 147 -23.07 7.17 2.76
CA PHE A 147 -23.64 5.93 3.26
C PHE A 147 -24.71 6.16 4.33
N SER A 148 -24.50 7.10 5.25
CA SER A 148 -25.51 7.44 6.26
C SER A 148 -26.79 7.99 5.62
N THR A 149 -26.65 8.80 4.57
CA THR A 149 -27.79 9.31 3.80
C THR A 149 -28.49 8.20 3.03
N LEU A 150 -27.74 7.31 2.36
CA LEU A 150 -28.27 6.13 1.66
C LEU A 150 -29.04 5.23 2.63
N LYS A 151 -28.47 4.95 3.80
CA LYS A 151 -29.12 4.12 4.84
C LYS A 151 -30.44 4.73 5.31
N ALA A 152 -30.50 6.05 5.49
CA ALA A 152 -31.69 6.73 6.00
C ALA A 152 -32.77 6.97 4.94
N LYS A 153 -32.39 7.23 3.68
CA LYS A 153 -33.30 7.76 2.64
C LYS A 153 -33.34 6.93 1.36
N GLY A 154 -32.61 5.80 1.31
CA GLY A 154 -32.47 4.97 0.12
C GLY A 154 -31.80 5.72 -1.04
N HIS A 155 -31.87 5.12 -2.23
CA HIS A 155 -31.30 5.69 -3.46
C HIS A 155 -31.81 7.12 -3.73
N ALA A 156 -33.10 7.39 -3.50
CA ALA A 156 -33.70 8.71 -3.71
C ALA A 156 -32.97 9.86 -2.97
N GLY A 157 -32.45 9.59 -1.76
CA GLY A 157 -31.69 10.58 -0.99
C GLY A 157 -30.30 10.91 -1.57
N VAL A 158 -29.74 9.99 -2.36
CA VAL A 158 -28.37 10.09 -2.91
C VAL A 158 -28.29 10.12 -4.44
N ALA A 159 -29.43 9.97 -5.15
CA ALA A 159 -29.51 9.81 -6.61
C ALA A 159 -28.78 10.91 -7.42
N ARG A 160 -28.67 12.12 -6.88
CA ARG A 160 -28.01 13.27 -7.54
C ARG A 160 -26.53 13.42 -7.19
N TRP A 161 -25.99 12.64 -6.25
CA TRP A 161 -24.66 12.89 -5.68
C TRP A 161 -23.54 12.64 -6.69
N ALA A 162 -23.49 11.44 -7.29
CA ALA A 162 -22.55 11.13 -8.36
C ALA A 162 -22.73 12.06 -9.59
N LYS A 163 -23.98 12.31 -9.99
CA LYS A 163 -24.33 13.23 -11.08
C LYS A 163 -23.79 14.65 -10.85
N ARG A 164 -23.89 15.20 -9.64
CA ARG A 164 -23.35 16.54 -9.30
C ARG A 164 -21.84 16.60 -9.41
N LYS A 165 -21.15 15.49 -9.18
CA LYS A 165 -19.70 15.33 -9.41
C LYS A 165 -19.36 15.00 -10.86
N LYS A 166 -20.35 14.89 -11.75
CA LYS A 166 -20.21 14.49 -13.16
C LYS A 166 -19.55 13.10 -13.31
N VAL A 167 -19.84 12.20 -12.37
CA VAL A 167 -19.33 10.83 -12.36
C VAL A 167 -20.46 9.85 -12.69
N ASP A 168 -20.14 8.89 -13.54
CA ASP A 168 -20.93 7.69 -13.81
C ASP A 168 -20.26 6.53 -13.06
N VAL A 169 -20.82 6.17 -11.89
CA VAL A 169 -20.24 5.16 -11.00
C VAL A 169 -20.21 3.76 -11.61
N THR A 170 -21.05 3.49 -12.62
CA THR A 170 -21.08 2.21 -13.33
C THR A 170 -19.88 2.03 -14.27
N LYS A 171 -19.18 3.12 -14.58
CA LYS A 171 -17.97 3.13 -15.44
C LYS A 171 -16.67 3.25 -14.66
N MET A 172 -16.74 3.26 -13.33
CA MET A 172 -15.57 3.26 -12.47
C MET A 172 -15.09 1.82 -12.28
N ASP A 173 -13.78 1.63 -12.16
CA ASP A 173 -13.18 0.37 -11.75
C ASP A 173 -13.45 0.12 -10.26
N TYR A 174 -13.27 1.17 -9.44
CA TYR A 174 -13.53 1.16 -8.01
C TYR A 174 -14.42 2.34 -7.59
N VAL A 175 -15.40 2.05 -6.74
CA VAL A 175 -16.15 3.07 -6.00
C VAL A 175 -15.93 2.88 -4.52
N PHE A 176 -15.38 3.89 -3.86
CA PHE A 176 -15.02 3.87 -2.44
C PHE A 176 -16.08 4.59 -1.61
N VAL A 177 -16.52 3.95 -0.53
CA VAL A 177 -17.56 4.47 0.37
C VAL A 177 -17.04 4.43 1.80
N PRO A 178 -16.46 5.54 2.31
CA PRO A 178 -16.11 5.63 3.72
C PRO A 178 -17.37 5.61 4.59
N MET A 179 -17.32 4.90 5.71
CA MET A 179 -18.44 4.74 6.63
C MET A 179 -18.04 5.18 8.03
N ASN A 180 -18.75 6.18 8.54
CA ASN A 180 -18.68 6.55 9.94
C ASN A 180 -19.67 5.71 10.76
N ILE A 181 -19.15 4.72 11.49
CA ILE A 181 -19.94 3.83 12.34
C ILE A 181 -20.09 4.49 13.71
N GLN A 182 -21.32 4.90 14.03
CA GLN A 182 -21.71 5.48 15.32
C GLN A 182 -20.88 6.70 15.76
N ASN A 183 -20.28 7.43 14.82
CA ASN A 183 -19.40 8.57 15.12
C ASN A 183 -18.15 8.19 15.96
N ALA A 184 -17.75 6.92 15.92
CA ALA A 184 -16.67 6.38 16.75
C ALA A 184 -15.65 5.55 15.96
N HIS A 185 -16.00 5.07 14.77
CA HIS A 185 -15.14 4.19 14.00
C HIS A 185 -15.30 4.40 12.49
N TRP A 186 -14.18 4.37 11.77
CA TRP A 186 -14.15 4.47 10.31
C TRP A 186 -13.89 3.11 9.70
N ALA A 187 -14.78 2.70 8.79
CA ALA A 187 -14.60 1.53 7.94
C ALA A 187 -14.78 1.92 6.47
N LEU A 188 -14.48 0.99 5.57
CA LEU A 188 -14.55 1.22 4.13
C LEU A 188 -15.35 0.13 3.44
N ALA A 189 -16.38 0.51 2.68
CA ALA A 189 -16.97 -0.37 1.69
C ALA A 189 -16.44 0.00 0.30
N VAL A 190 -16.23 -1.03 -0.53
CA VAL A 190 -15.68 -0.89 -1.87
C VAL A 190 -16.56 -1.64 -2.86
N ILE A 191 -16.94 -0.97 -3.94
CA ILE A 191 -17.58 -1.59 -5.09
C ILE A 191 -16.48 -1.79 -6.13
N ASN A 192 -16.08 -3.04 -6.33
CA ASN A 192 -15.03 -3.44 -7.26
C ASN A 192 -15.70 -3.96 -8.53
N ASN A 193 -15.90 -3.06 -9.50
CA ASN A 193 -16.55 -3.40 -10.76
C ASN A 193 -15.66 -4.26 -11.66
N LYS A 194 -14.33 -4.24 -11.45
CA LYS A 194 -13.39 -5.06 -12.22
C LYS A 194 -13.54 -6.55 -11.90
N GLU A 195 -13.71 -6.86 -10.63
CA GLU A 195 -13.81 -8.24 -10.15
C GLU A 195 -15.25 -8.67 -9.83
N ARG A 196 -16.22 -7.76 -10.03
CA ARG A 196 -17.63 -7.98 -9.70
C ARG A 196 -17.84 -8.33 -8.23
N ARG A 197 -17.30 -7.51 -7.31
CA ARG A 197 -17.35 -7.74 -5.86
C ARG A 197 -17.81 -6.50 -5.10
N PHE A 198 -18.60 -6.70 -4.06
CA PHE A 198 -18.84 -5.77 -2.96
C PHE A 198 -17.98 -6.20 -1.78
N GLN A 199 -17.15 -5.30 -1.27
CA GLN A 199 -16.10 -5.62 -0.31
C GLN A 199 -16.17 -4.71 0.90
N TYR A 200 -15.98 -5.26 2.10
CA TYR A 200 -15.97 -4.52 3.36
C TYR A 200 -14.62 -4.66 4.06
N TYR A 201 -14.00 -3.52 4.37
CA TYR A 201 -12.70 -3.44 5.02
C TYR A 201 -12.88 -2.78 6.38
N ASP A 202 -12.51 -3.50 7.43
CA ASP A 202 -12.47 -3.01 8.80
C ASP A 202 -11.12 -3.31 9.46
N SER A 203 -10.42 -2.25 9.89
CA SER A 203 -9.16 -2.36 10.60
C SER A 203 -9.33 -2.83 12.05
N MET A 204 -10.49 -2.60 12.67
CA MET A 204 -10.88 -3.19 13.96
C MET A 204 -11.61 -4.51 13.69
N ARG A 205 -11.11 -5.64 14.19
CA ARG A 205 -11.82 -6.92 14.04
C ARG A 205 -13.26 -6.82 14.60
N GLY A 206 -14.18 -7.58 14.02
CA GLY A 206 -15.45 -7.93 14.65
C GLY A 206 -16.70 -7.24 14.10
N LEU A 207 -16.57 -6.33 13.13
CA LEU A 207 -17.71 -5.75 12.43
C LEU A 207 -17.62 -6.09 10.95
N SER A 208 -18.25 -7.19 10.54
CA SER A 208 -18.61 -7.41 9.13
C SER A 208 -19.96 -6.74 8.87
N SER A 209 -20.18 -6.13 7.70
CA SER A 209 -21.47 -5.49 7.42
C SER A 209 -22.08 -5.93 6.09
N MET A 210 -22.78 -7.07 6.11
CA MET A 210 -23.65 -7.48 4.99
C MET A 210 -24.75 -6.46 4.71
N ASP A 211 -25.29 -5.78 5.74
CA ASP A 211 -26.27 -4.70 5.55
C ASP A 211 -25.69 -3.56 4.70
N ALA A 212 -24.42 -3.18 4.92
CA ALA A 212 -23.79 -2.16 4.09
C ALA A 212 -23.62 -2.62 2.64
N LEU A 213 -23.16 -3.86 2.43
CA LEU A 213 -22.96 -4.39 1.07
C LEU A 213 -24.28 -4.55 0.31
N ASN A 214 -25.32 -5.08 0.96
CA ASN A 214 -26.66 -5.19 0.37
C ASN A 214 -27.20 -3.82 -0.06
N ARG A 215 -27.08 -2.79 0.79
CA ARG A 215 -27.52 -1.43 0.44
C ARG A 215 -26.74 -0.83 -0.73
N LEU A 216 -25.46 -1.16 -0.86
CA LEU A 216 -24.65 -0.71 -1.99
C LEU A 216 -25.00 -1.47 -3.27
N CYS A 217 -25.35 -2.76 -3.17
CA CYS A 217 -25.92 -3.53 -4.27
C CYS A 217 -27.24 -2.92 -4.76
N ASP A 218 -28.16 -2.60 -3.85
CA ASP A 218 -29.41 -1.91 -4.17
C ASP A 218 -29.13 -0.55 -4.84
N TYR A 219 -28.22 0.23 -4.27
CA TYR A 219 -27.81 1.52 -4.83
C TYR A 219 -27.29 1.40 -6.26
N MET A 220 -26.38 0.47 -6.54
CA MET A 220 -25.82 0.28 -7.88
C MET A 220 -26.85 -0.24 -8.88
N THR A 221 -27.77 -1.10 -8.42
CA THR A 221 -28.89 -1.61 -9.23
C THR A 221 -29.86 -0.50 -9.62
N ASP A 222 -30.20 0.39 -8.68
CA ASP A 222 -31.08 1.52 -8.97
C ASP A 222 -30.38 2.61 -9.78
N GLU A 223 -29.10 2.85 -9.52
CA GLU A 223 -28.30 3.83 -10.25
C GLU A 223 -28.05 3.39 -11.70
N SER A 224 -27.84 2.10 -11.96
CA SER A 224 -27.71 1.57 -13.32
C SER A 224 -29.00 1.72 -14.12
N LYS A 225 -30.15 1.40 -13.51
CA LYS A 225 -31.49 1.65 -14.10
C LYS A 225 -31.70 3.13 -14.39
N ARG A 226 -31.37 4.02 -13.43
CA ARG A 226 -31.49 5.48 -13.60
C ARG A 226 -30.62 6.01 -14.75
N LEU A 227 -29.48 5.38 -15.01
CA LEU A 227 -28.55 5.73 -16.08
C LEU A 227 -28.85 5.01 -17.41
N GLY A 228 -29.85 4.12 -17.44
CA GLY A 228 -30.17 3.31 -18.63
C GLY A 228 -29.09 2.29 -19.00
N VAL A 229 -28.27 1.89 -18.03
CA VAL A 229 -27.22 0.88 -18.22
C VAL A 229 -27.88 -0.49 -18.27
N THR A 230 -27.58 -1.27 -19.30
CA THR A 230 -28.08 -2.62 -19.51
C THR A 230 -26.92 -3.62 -19.51
N GLY A 231 -27.20 -4.89 -19.21
CA GLY A 231 -26.20 -5.97 -19.25
C GLY A 231 -25.29 -6.06 -18.01
N ILE A 232 -25.56 -5.30 -16.95
CA ILE A 232 -24.90 -5.45 -15.65
C ILE A 232 -25.96 -5.83 -14.62
N ASP A 233 -25.81 -7.02 -14.04
CA ASP A 233 -26.56 -7.43 -12.86
C ASP A 233 -25.64 -7.38 -11.63
N TYR A 234 -25.90 -6.40 -10.75
CA TYR A 234 -25.15 -6.23 -9.51
C TYR A 234 -25.52 -7.28 -8.46
N THR A 235 -26.67 -7.94 -8.58
CA THR A 235 -27.06 -9.01 -7.65
C THR A 235 -26.22 -10.27 -7.82
N GLU A 236 -25.56 -10.42 -8.97
CA GLU A 236 -24.58 -11.48 -9.25
C GLU A 236 -23.17 -11.18 -8.72
N TYR A 237 -22.92 -9.98 -8.18
CA TYR A 237 -21.60 -9.65 -7.64
C TYR A 237 -21.38 -10.41 -6.31
N GLU A 238 -20.15 -10.85 -6.09
CA GLU A 238 -19.75 -11.50 -4.83
C GLU A 238 -19.82 -10.50 -3.67
N MET A 239 -20.27 -10.93 -2.49
CA MET A 239 -20.25 -10.14 -1.26
C MET A 239 -19.17 -10.66 -0.31
N ASP A 240 -18.15 -9.84 -0.07
CA ASP A 240 -17.04 -10.13 0.85
C ASP A 240 -17.09 -9.14 2.02
N ALA A 241 -17.76 -9.54 3.10
CA ALA A 241 -18.01 -8.68 4.26
C ALA A 241 -16.88 -8.68 5.31
N ASP A 242 -15.82 -9.46 5.13
CA ASP A 242 -14.66 -9.52 6.03
C ASP A 242 -13.38 -9.73 5.23
N VAL A 243 -13.04 -8.74 4.40
CA VAL A 243 -11.85 -8.80 3.55
C VAL A 243 -10.60 -8.80 4.44
N PRO A 244 -9.67 -9.75 4.26
CA PRO A 244 -8.39 -9.72 4.94
C PRO A 244 -7.60 -8.43 4.60
N ALA A 245 -7.31 -7.62 5.61
CA ALA A 245 -6.60 -6.35 5.47
C ALA A 245 -5.71 -6.08 6.71
N PRO A 246 -4.73 -5.16 6.61
CA PRO A 246 -3.95 -4.71 7.76
C PRO A 246 -4.86 -4.28 8.91
N ARG A 247 -4.50 -4.72 10.13
CA ARG A 247 -5.31 -4.50 11.33
C ARG A 247 -4.72 -3.39 12.17
N GLN A 248 -5.58 -2.60 12.80
CA GLN A 248 -5.15 -1.61 13.77
C GLN A 248 -4.99 -2.24 15.16
N GLU A 249 -4.06 -1.71 15.94
CA GLU A 249 -3.76 -2.16 17.30
C GLU A 249 -4.12 -1.10 18.36
N ASN A 250 -4.63 0.05 17.93
CA ASN A 250 -5.09 1.13 18.80
C ASN A 250 -6.52 1.59 18.45
N GLY A 251 -7.05 2.56 19.19
CA GLY A 251 -8.41 3.07 19.01
C GLY A 251 -8.54 4.35 18.18
N TYR A 252 -7.51 4.79 17.45
CA TYR A 252 -7.51 6.12 16.80
C TYR A 252 -7.06 6.14 15.34
N ASP A 253 -6.47 5.06 14.83
CA ASP A 253 -5.96 4.99 13.46
C ASP A 253 -6.99 4.58 12.40
N CYS A 254 -8.22 4.20 12.75
CA CYS A 254 -9.23 3.70 11.81
C CYS A 254 -9.45 4.60 10.57
N GLY A 255 -9.43 5.93 10.74
CA GLY A 255 -9.51 6.88 9.63
C GLY A 255 -8.28 6.85 8.72
N VAL A 256 -7.08 6.65 9.28
CA VAL A 256 -5.83 6.51 8.52
C VAL A 256 -5.85 5.20 7.75
N PHE A 257 -6.18 4.07 8.38
CA PHE A 257 -6.35 2.78 7.71
C PHE A 257 -7.36 2.85 6.56
N THR A 258 -8.50 3.52 6.78
CA THR A 258 -9.52 3.74 5.74
C THR A 258 -8.93 4.47 4.53
N CYS A 259 -8.25 5.60 4.74
CA CYS A 259 -7.62 6.37 3.67
C CYS A 259 -6.48 5.60 2.98
N THR A 260 -5.65 4.88 3.73
CA THR A 260 -4.54 4.08 3.19
C THR A 260 -5.05 2.90 2.36
N ASN A 261 -6.12 2.23 2.77
CA ASN A 261 -6.77 1.21 1.95
C ASN A 261 -7.19 1.78 0.59
N VAL A 262 -7.83 2.96 0.55
CA VAL A 262 -8.19 3.61 -0.71
C VAL A 262 -6.94 3.98 -1.53
N GLU A 263 -5.89 4.49 -0.90
CA GLU A 263 -4.64 4.83 -1.60
C GLU A 263 -4.08 3.64 -2.37
N TYR A 264 -3.98 2.49 -1.72
CA TYR A 264 -3.42 1.27 -2.28
C TYR A 264 -4.35 0.64 -3.32
N LEU A 265 -5.64 0.48 -2.99
CA LEU A 265 -6.62 -0.15 -3.90
C LEU A 265 -6.81 0.67 -5.17
N SER A 266 -6.84 2.00 -5.08
CA SER A 266 -7.04 2.89 -6.24
C SER A 266 -5.89 2.85 -7.25
N ARG A 267 -4.72 2.31 -6.88
CA ARG A 267 -3.61 2.02 -7.78
C ARG A 267 -3.40 0.52 -8.06
N GLY A 268 -4.33 -0.33 -7.60
CA GLY A 268 -4.27 -1.79 -7.76
C GLY A 268 -3.15 -2.46 -6.97
N ALA A 269 -2.68 -1.82 -5.89
CA ALA A 269 -1.61 -2.35 -5.04
C ALA A 269 -2.15 -3.26 -3.94
N LYS A 270 -1.33 -4.22 -3.51
CA LYS A 270 -1.60 -5.09 -2.35
C LYS A 270 -1.42 -4.30 -1.06
N LEU A 271 -2.32 -4.48 -0.10
CA LEU A 271 -2.27 -3.82 1.21
C LEU A 271 -1.11 -4.36 2.07
N THR A 272 0.10 -3.83 1.86
CA THR A 272 1.33 -4.30 2.54
C THR A 272 1.75 -3.44 3.72
N PHE A 273 1.07 -2.32 3.98
CA PHE A 273 1.35 -1.45 5.12
C PHE A 273 0.95 -2.10 6.46
N LYS A 274 1.51 -1.59 7.56
CA LYS A 274 1.33 -2.11 8.92
C LYS A 274 0.96 -1.01 9.91
N GLN A 275 0.55 -1.43 11.11
CA GLN A 275 0.31 -0.53 12.23
C GLN A 275 1.54 0.32 12.60
N SER A 276 2.75 -0.23 12.47
CA SER A 276 4.02 0.50 12.70
C SER A 276 4.20 1.69 11.77
N ASP A 277 3.53 1.70 10.61
CA ASP A 277 3.68 2.75 9.60
C ASP A 277 2.78 3.96 9.87
N MET A 278 1.82 3.85 10.80
CA MET A 278 0.76 4.84 10.98
C MET A 278 1.29 6.23 11.30
N GLN A 279 2.40 6.34 12.04
CA GLN A 279 3.03 7.64 12.30
C GLN A 279 3.56 8.29 11.02
N ASN A 280 4.22 7.51 10.15
CA ASN A 280 4.75 8.01 8.89
C ASN A 280 3.62 8.31 7.91
N LEU A 281 2.60 7.46 7.84
CA LEU A 281 1.40 7.69 7.02
C LEU A 281 0.64 8.95 7.44
N ARG A 282 0.47 9.17 8.74
CA ARG A 282 -0.12 10.41 9.28
C ARG A 282 0.66 11.65 8.85
N ASN A 283 1.99 11.62 8.99
CA ASN A 283 2.86 12.72 8.58
C ASN A 283 2.76 12.96 7.06
N LYS A 284 2.84 11.88 6.26
CA LYS A 284 2.66 11.91 4.80
C LYS A 284 1.34 12.54 4.41
N MET A 285 0.22 12.02 4.93
CA MET A 285 -1.12 12.56 4.70
C MET A 285 -1.21 14.04 5.08
N ALA A 286 -0.60 14.45 6.19
CA ALA A 286 -0.63 15.85 6.60
C ALA A 286 0.13 16.76 5.64
N LEU A 287 1.26 16.33 5.10
CA LEU A 287 1.97 17.06 4.06
C LEU A 287 1.16 17.11 2.75
N GLU A 288 0.56 15.98 2.36
CA GLU A 288 -0.27 15.88 1.14
C GLU A 288 -1.51 16.78 1.21
N VAL A 289 -2.17 16.82 2.37
CA VAL A 289 -3.28 17.74 2.64
C VAL A 289 -2.79 19.19 2.63
N LEU A 290 -1.67 19.49 3.30
CA LEU A 290 -1.12 20.84 3.36
C LEU A 290 -0.78 21.41 1.97
N GLN A 291 -0.24 20.58 1.07
CA GLN A 291 0.13 21.01 -0.29
C GLN A 291 -0.99 20.80 -1.33
N GLY A 292 -2.05 20.06 -0.98
CA GLY A 292 -3.15 19.75 -1.89
C GLY A 292 -2.80 18.79 -3.02
N GLU A 293 -1.76 17.97 -2.85
CA GLU A 293 -1.27 17.02 -3.85
C GLU A 293 -0.66 15.79 -3.14
N LEU A 294 -0.89 14.60 -3.70
CA LEU A 294 -0.30 13.36 -3.20
C LEU A 294 1.20 13.35 -3.52
N LEU A 295 2.02 12.86 -2.58
CA LEU A 295 3.42 12.63 -2.85
C LEU A 295 3.55 11.54 -3.90
N GLN A 296 4.47 11.72 -4.84
CA GLN A 296 4.77 10.65 -5.78
C GLN A 296 5.39 9.49 -5.00
N ASN A 297 4.77 8.32 -5.09
CA ASN A 297 5.37 7.10 -4.58
C ASN A 297 6.58 6.82 -5.50
N GLU A 298 7.79 6.91 -4.97
CA GLU A 298 9.01 6.40 -5.65
C GLU A 298 8.94 4.88 -5.83
#